data_AF-A0A318CWN3-F1
#
_entry.id   AF-A0A318CWN3-F1
#
_cell.length_a   1.000
_cell.length_b   1.000
_cell.length_c   1.000
_cell.angle_alpha   90.00
_cell.angle_beta   90.00
_cell.angle_gamma   90.00
#
_symmetry.space_group_name_H-M   'P 1'
#
loop_
_entity.id
_entity.type
_entity.pdbx_description
1 polymer ?
#
loop_
_entity_poly.entity_id
_entity_poly.type
_entity_poly.pdbx_seq_one_letter_code
_entity_poly.pdbx_strand_id
1 'polypeptide(L)' 'MKVQEQLTEAGKILGIRVLDHIIVTQKGYFSFQEAGLI' A
#
# COMPACT_ATOMS: atom_id res chain seq x y z
N MET A 1 -8.83 3.59 -1.42
CA MET A 1 -9.12 2.21 -0.94
C MET A 1 -8.99 2.23 0.58
N LYS A 2 -10.09 2.14 1.33
CA LYS A 2 -10.12 2.54 2.76
C LYS A 2 -9.04 1.89 3.64
N VAL A 3 -8.74 0.61 3.42
CA VAL A 3 -7.71 -0.13 4.18
C VAL A 3 -6.30 0.42 3.91
N GLN A 4 -5.97 0.73 2.66
CA GLN A 4 -4.66 1.28 2.29
C GLN A 4 -4.40 2.63 2.95
N GLU A 5 -5.42 3.51 2.92
CA GLU A 5 -5.35 4.84 3.54
C GLU A 5 -5.17 4.71 5.06
N GLN A 6 -5.98 3.87 5.72
CA GLN A 6 -5.89 3.64 7.16
C GLN A 6 -4.52 3.08 7.59
N LEU A 7 -3.97 2.13 6.83
CA LEU A 7 -2.67 1.54 7.14
C LEU A 7 -1.53 2.54 6.95
N THR A 8 -1.60 3.36 5.90
CA THR A 8 -0.61 4.41 5.62
C THR A 8 -0.61 5.48 6.71
N GLU A 9 -1.79 5.93 7.14
CA GLU A 9 -1.90 6.90 8.24
C GLU A 9 -1.44 6.32 9.58
N ALA A 10 -1.78 5.06 9.87
CA ALA A 10 -1.29 4.38 11.07
C ALA A 10 0.24 4.25 11.07
N GLY A 11 0.84 3.91 9.93
CA GLY A 11 2.29 3.87 9.75
C GLY A 11 2.94 5.22 10.05
N LYS A 12 2.40 6.32 9.50
CA LYS A 12 2.90 7.68 9.75
C LYS A 12 2.93 8.01 11.24
N ILE A 13 1.87 7.68 11.99
CA ILE A 13 1.78 7.91 13.45
C ILE A 13 2.88 7.14 14.20
N LEU A 14 3.15 5.91 13.78
CA LEU A 14 4.15 5.03 14.41
C LEU A 14 5.58 5.30 13.93
N GLY A 15 5.80 6.24 13.01
CA GLY A 15 7.10 6.46 12.37
C GLY A 15 7.54 5.31 11.45
N ILE A 16 6.59 4.50 10.98
CA ILE A 16 6.81 3.36 10.09
C ILE A 16 6.29 3.69 8.70
N ARG A 17 7.17 3.65 7.70
CA ARG A 17 6.78 3.90 6.31
C ARG A 17 6.15 2.66 5.68
N VAL A 18 4.91 2.78 5.21
CA VAL A 18 4.31 1.81 4.27
C VAL A 18 4.92 2.07 2.90
N LEU A 19 5.66 1.10 2.37
CA LEU A 19 6.39 1.26 1.11
C LEU A 19 5.48 1.07 -0.11
N ASP A 20 4.65 0.04 -0.07
CA ASP A 20 3.74 -0.30 -1.17
C ASP A 20 2.62 -1.21 -0.67
N HIS A 21 1.50 -1.23 -1.41
CA HIS A 21 0.43 -2.20 -1.27
C HIS A 21 0.43 -3.09 -2.50
N ILE A 22 0.79 -4.35 -2.32
CA ILE A 22 0.86 -5.31 -3.42
C ILE A 22 -0.32 -6.27 -3.32
N ILE A 23 -1.15 -6.30 -4.37
CA ILE A 23 -2.19 -7.33 -4.54
C ILE A 23 -1.60 -8.44 -5.40
N VAL A 24 -1.53 -9.65 -4.85
CA VAL A 24 -0.95 -10.82 -5.54
C VAL A 24 -2.04 -11.74 -6.07
N THR A 25 -1.85 -12.25 -7.27
CA THR A 25 -2.72 -13.23 -7.93
C THR A 25 -1.89 -14.40 -8.45
N GLN A 26 -2.54 -15.45 -8.97
CA GLN A 26 -1.84 -16.58 -9.60
C GLN A 26 -0.98 -16.18 -10.80
N LYS A 27 -1.29 -15.06 -11.47
CA LYS A 27 -0.65 -14.66 -12.74
C LYS A 27 0.22 -13.42 -12.63
N GLY A 28 0.41 -12.87 -11.44
CA GLY A 28 1.20 -11.65 -11.24
C GLY A 28 0.73 -10.84 -10.04
N TYR A 29 1.14 -9.58 -10.01
CA TYR A 29 0.83 -8.65 -8.93
C TYR A 29 0.40 -7.29 -9.47
N PHE A 30 -0.22 -6.51 -8.59
CA PHE A 30 -0.51 -5.09 -8.80
C PHE A 30 0.13 -4.29 -7.67
N SER A 31 1.01 -3.35 -8.02
CA SER A 31 1.63 -2.41 -7.09
C SER A 31 0.89 -1.07 -7.11
N PHE A 32 0.55 -0.56 -5.93
CA PHE A 32 -0.08 0.76 -5.81
C PHE A 32 0.93 1.87 -6.11
N GLN A 33 2.20 1.67 -5.73
CA GLN A 33 3.28 2.59 -6.06
C GLN A 33 3.50 2.69 -7.58
N GLU A 34 3.62 1.56 -8.28
CA GLU A 34 3.82 1.55 -9.74
C GLU A 34 2.61 2.19 -10.47
N ALA A 35 1.40 2.02 -9.92
CA ALA A 35 0.18 2.62 -10.45
C ALA A 35 -0.01 4.11 -10.09
N GLY A 36 0.90 4.72 -9.32
CA GLY A 36 0.80 6.13 -8.89
C GLY A 36 -0.33 6.40 -7.89
N LEU A 37 -0.72 5.39 -7.12
CA LEU A 37 -1.78 5.46 -6.11
C LEU A 37 -1.26 5.75 -4.69
N ILE A 38 0.07 5.84 -4.51
CA ILE A 38 0.77 6.23 -3.27
C ILE A 38 2.08 6.94 -3.57
#